data_AF-A0A7X3K5I5-F1
#
_entry.id   AF-A0A7X3K5I5-F1
#
_cell.length_a   1.000
_cell.length_b   1.000
_cell.length_c   1.000
_cell.angle_alpha   90.00
_cell.angle_beta   90.00
_cell.angle_gamma   90.00
#
_symmetry.space_group_name_H-M   'P 1'
#
loop_
_entity.id
_entity.type
_entity.pdbx_description
1 polymer ?
#
loop_
_entity_poly.entity_id
_entity_poly.type
_entity_poly.pdbx_seq_one_letter_code
_entity_poly.pdbx_strand_id
1 'polypeptide(L)'
;MRRLFATLILLGPLVAFAADSADPAQALFERDWQWRLKHRPEFATSVGDHRYDALLADTSLAEQTAIVEHARRMLDLARQIDRAQLAGQDRLSWDLFTGDQERILARAAFVAFDPQPVSAQDGLQIRFPQLVAQMPFFTEDDYRNYIARLNALPRHVDGIIEQMREGMRTGWTAPKSIMAGLPAQLRTMREHVQDGALGAPFQRLPATIDEDARARLATDGAAALRTAAGALQKLEDFVRTDYLPAARTTIGASGLPGGAAWYAYLVKAATTTTLAPAEIHALGIKEVARLRAEMEATAARTGFKGSYPQFVAFVRSDPRLFPTNADALLDRYRRTIARVQAQLPTQFGTIPQEELAVKPVQQAGADTQGGAYYEAGTPERVAALAVNTSRLDTRPLWEVETLALHEGIPGHHLQVARAHAIDGLPAFRRHAWYPAFGEGWALYAESLGPMLGLMRDPFSQFGRLADEQLRAARLVVDTGIHALGWPRQQAVDWLNANTANPPSDNEVEVDRMIAQPGQALAYKIGQLRIAALRARAQAALGPRFDVRAFHDAVLENGAVPLDVLEKRIDRWIAAQNVPELDLVN
;
A
#
# COMPACT_ATOMS: atom_id res chain seq x y z
N MET A 1 -9.45 10.93 -77.51
CA MET A 1 -8.29 11.27 -76.66
C MET A 1 -8.80 11.58 -75.26
N ARG A 2 -8.58 10.64 -74.32
CA ARG A 2 -8.89 10.79 -72.89
C ARG A 2 -7.73 11.51 -72.21
N ARG A 3 -7.98 12.45 -71.30
CA ARG A 3 -6.99 12.92 -70.32
C ARG A 3 -7.61 12.88 -68.93
N LEU A 4 -6.90 12.18 -68.05
CA LEU A 4 -7.25 11.81 -66.69
C LEU A 4 -7.17 13.01 -65.73
N PHE A 5 -8.12 13.07 -64.79
CA PHE A 5 -7.99 13.79 -63.53
C PHE A 5 -7.27 12.88 -62.52
N ALA A 6 -6.20 13.38 -61.91
CA ALA A 6 -5.50 12.73 -60.80
C ALA A 6 -5.86 13.47 -59.50
N THR A 7 -6.51 12.76 -58.58
CA THR A 7 -6.82 13.21 -57.23
C THR A 7 -5.65 12.87 -56.32
N LEU A 8 -5.00 13.89 -55.75
CA LEU A 8 -3.99 13.71 -54.69
C LEU A 8 -4.71 13.47 -53.35
N ILE A 9 -4.48 12.31 -52.74
CA ILE A 9 -4.83 12.03 -51.34
C ILE A 9 -3.58 12.28 -50.49
N LEU A 10 -3.63 13.28 -49.62
CA LEU A 10 -2.65 13.46 -48.54
C LEU A 10 -2.90 12.42 -47.45
N LEU A 11 -2.01 11.43 -47.33
CA LEU A 11 -1.89 10.61 -46.13
C LEU A 11 -1.08 11.38 -45.08
N GLY A 12 -1.73 11.74 -43.97
CA GLY A 12 -1.04 12.19 -42.76
C GLY A 12 -0.36 11.00 -42.05
N PRO A 13 0.68 11.24 -41.23
CA PRO A 13 1.39 10.17 -40.54
C PRO A 13 0.48 9.59 -39.45
N LEU A 14 0.04 8.35 -39.66
CA LEU A 14 -0.49 7.50 -38.60
C LEU A 14 0.66 7.23 -37.63
N VAL A 15 0.57 7.84 -36.44
CA VAL A 15 1.36 7.43 -35.28
C VAL A 15 0.90 6.03 -34.91
N ALA A 16 1.69 5.01 -35.27
CA ALA A 16 1.44 3.63 -34.92
C ALA A 16 1.80 3.39 -33.45
N PHE A 17 0.79 3.31 -32.59
CA PHE A 17 0.92 2.74 -31.24
C PHE A 17 -0.06 1.59 -31.08
N ALA A 18 0.42 0.38 -31.36
CA ALA A 18 0.05 -0.86 -30.72
C ALA A 18 0.99 -1.94 -31.28
N ALA A 19 1.80 -2.56 -30.42
CA ALA A 19 2.32 -3.87 -30.77
C ALA A 19 1.11 -4.82 -30.72
N ASP A 20 0.71 -5.35 -31.88
CA ASP A 20 -0.29 -6.40 -32.00
C ASP A 20 0.14 -7.61 -31.17
N SER A 21 -0.38 -7.76 -29.95
CA SER A 21 -0.43 -9.08 -29.34
C SER A 21 -1.49 -9.87 -30.10
N ALA A 22 -1.11 -10.98 -30.74
CA ALA A 22 -2.05 -11.89 -31.40
C ALA A 22 -3.11 -12.48 -30.43
N ASP A 23 -2.89 -12.35 -29.12
CA ASP A 23 -3.83 -12.72 -28.06
C ASP A 23 -4.78 -11.55 -27.68
N PRO A 24 -6.11 -11.69 -27.92
CA PRO A 24 -7.10 -10.70 -27.53
C PRO A 24 -7.12 -10.35 -26.04
N ALA A 25 -6.74 -11.27 -25.14
CA ALA A 25 -6.70 -11.02 -23.71
C ALA A 25 -5.56 -10.07 -23.34
N GLN A 26 -4.36 -10.30 -23.89
CA GLN A 26 -3.20 -9.44 -23.66
C GLN A 26 -3.45 -8.02 -24.20
N ALA A 27 -4.06 -7.89 -25.38
CA ALA A 27 -4.43 -6.60 -25.95
C ALA A 27 -5.41 -5.83 -25.05
N LEU A 28 -6.37 -6.54 -24.45
CA LEU A 28 -7.33 -5.96 -23.50
C LEU A 28 -6.63 -5.46 -22.24
N PHE A 29 -5.76 -6.26 -21.64
CA PHE A 29 -5.02 -5.90 -20.43
C PHE A 29 -4.12 -4.70 -20.66
N GLU A 30 -3.42 -4.67 -21.79
CA GLU A 30 -2.55 -3.56 -22.16
C GLU A 30 -3.35 -2.27 -22.38
N ARG A 31 -4.50 -2.36 -23.05
CA ARG A 31 -5.38 -1.18 -23.24
C ARG A 31 -5.84 -0.60 -21.91
N ASP A 32 -6.25 -1.44 -20.96
CA ASP A 32 -6.64 -0.98 -19.63
C ASP A 32 -5.45 -0.36 -18.87
N TRP A 33 -4.28 -0.98 -18.95
CA TRP A 33 -3.05 -0.50 -18.34
C TRP A 33 -2.66 0.90 -18.85
N GLN A 34 -2.63 1.09 -20.17
CA GLN A 34 -2.32 2.39 -20.78
C GLN A 34 -3.37 3.45 -20.41
N TRP A 35 -4.66 3.07 -20.33
CA TRP A 35 -5.70 3.97 -19.86
C TRP A 35 -5.44 4.37 -18.39
N ARG A 36 -5.14 3.42 -17.52
CA ARG A 36 -4.85 3.66 -16.10
C ARG A 36 -3.66 4.60 -15.91
N LEU A 37 -2.54 4.39 -16.60
CA LEU A 37 -1.36 5.24 -16.49
C LEU A 37 -1.66 6.70 -16.85
N LYS A 38 -2.43 6.91 -17.93
CA LYS A 38 -2.82 8.25 -18.38
C LYS A 38 -3.76 8.97 -17.40
N HIS A 39 -4.73 8.25 -16.81
CA HIS A 39 -5.73 8.84 -15.91
C HIS A 39 -5.28 8.86 -14.44
N ARG A 40 -4.17 8.20 -14.13
CA ARG A 40 -3.50 8.20 -12.82
C ARG A 40 -2.00 8.53 -13.00
N PRO A 41 -1.66 9.74 -13.46
CA PRO A 41 -0.29 10.10 -13.80
C PRO A 41 0.69 10.04 -12.62
N GLU A 42 0.22 10.25 -11.39
CA GLU A 42 1.02 10.10 -10.18
C GLU A 42 1.39 8.63 -9.94
N PHE A 43 0.46 7.70 -10.22
CA PHE A 43 0.75 6.28 -10.19
C PHE A 43 1.73 5.88 -11.30
N ALA A 44 1.60 6.47 -12.50
CA ALA A 44 2.55 6.25 -13.59
C ALA A 44 3.98 6.61 -13.17
N THR A 45 4.19 7.80 -12.57
CA THR A 45 5.48 8.18 -11.98
C THR A 45 5.97 7.15 -10.96
N SER A 46 5.09 6.68 -10.06
CA SER A 46 5.48 5.76 -8.98
C SER A 46 5.99 4.39 -9.48
N VAL A 47 5.57 3.97 -10.68
CA VAL A 47 6.00 2.72 -11.32
C VAL A 47 7.09 2.92 -12.39
N GLY A 48 7.63 4.14 -12.52
CA GLY A 48 8.72 4.47 -13.45
C GLY A 48 8.26 4.86 -14.86
N ASP A 49 6.96 5.11 -15.09
CA ASP A 49 6.48 5.62 -16.38
C ASP A 49 6.34 7.15 -16.35
N HIS A 50 7.35 7.80 -16.91
CA HIS A 50 7.50 9.25 -16.90
C HIS A 50 6.76 9.98 -18.04
N ARG A 51 6.02 9.28 -18.91
CA ARG A 51 5.30 9.89 -20.05
C ARG A 51 4.22 10.90 -19.63
N TYR A 52 3.76 10.80 -18.39
CA TYR A 52 2.67 11.63 -17.84
C TYR A 52 3.12 12.52 -16.67
N ASP A 53 4.42 12.74 -16.51
CA ASP A 53 4.99 13.51 -15.38
C ASP A 53 4.56 14.98 -15.34
N ALA A 54 4.10 15.54 -16.46
CA ALA A 54 3.53 16.89 -16.52
C ALA A 54 2.07 16.98 -16.03
N LEU A 55 1.42 15.85 -15.75
CA LEU A 55 -0.01 15.77 -15.45
C LEU A 55 -0.28 15.46 -13.97
N LEU A 56 -1.42 15.92 -13.48
CA LEU A 56 -2.07 15.47 -12.25
C LEU A 56 -3.40 14.80 -12.61
N ALA A 57 -3.84 13.84 -11.80
CA ALA A 57 -5.13 13.19 -11.99
C ALA A 57 -6.27 14.21 -11.97
N ASP A 58 -7.25 14.00 -12.84
CA ASP A 58 -8.53 14.68 -12.77
C ASP A 58 -9.33 14.09 -11.58
N THR A 59 -9.68 14.95 -10.64
CA THR A 59 -10.40 14.59 -9.41
C THR A 59 -11.87 14.98 -9.48
N SER A 60 -12.39 15.39 -10.64
CA SER A 60 -13.79 15.77 -10.81
C SER A 60 -14.75 14.57 -10.70
N LEU A 61 -16.03 14.85 -10.50
CA LEU A 61 -17.09 13.83 -10.58
C LEU A 61 -17.22 13.23 -11.98
N ALA A 62 -16.91 14.02 -13.01
CA ALA A 62 -16.90 13.55 -14.40
C ALA A 62 -15.86 12.45 -14.59
N GLU A 63 -14.65 12.63 -14.05
CA GLU A 63 -13.61 11.60 -14.11
C GLU A 63 -13.98 10.35 -13.27
N GLN A 64 -14.59 10.51 -12.09
CA GLN A 64 -15.08 9.35 -11.33
C GLN A 64 -16.11 8.54 -12.13
N THR A 65 -16.99 9.22 -12.87
CA THR A 65 -17.93 8.57 -13.79
C THR A 65 -17.20 7.85 -14.92
N ALA A 66 -16.20 8.51 -15.54
CA ALA A 66 -15.40 7.93 -16.62
C ALA A 66 -14.64 6.66 -16.19
N ILE A 67 -14.11 6.62 -14.96
CA ILE A 67 -13.48 5.42 -14.36
C ILE A 67 -14.48 4.27 -14.27
N VAL A 68 -15.69 4.51 -13.76
CA VAL A 68 -16.73 3.47 -13.62
C VAL A 68 -17.19 2.95 -14.98
N GLU A 69 -17.37 3.86 -15.95
CA GLU A 69 -17.74 3.47 -17.31
C GLU A 69 -16.62 2.71 -18.02
N HIS A 70 -15.36 3.11 -17.83
CA HIS A 70 -14.20 2.40 -18.36
C HIS A 70 -14.13 0.99 -17.80
N ALA A 71 -14.27 0.82 -16.49
CA ALA A 71 -14.31 -0.50 -15.85
C ALA A 71 -15.44 -1.39 -16.42
N ARG A 72 -16.64 -0.81 -16.64
CA ARG A 72 -17.76 -1.52 -17.27
C ARG A 72 -17.42 -1.96 -18.69
N ARG A 73 -16.89 -1.05 -19.52
CA ARG A 73 -16.47 -1.36 -20.90
C ARG A 73 -15.40 -2.45 -20.93
N MET A 74 -14.41 -2.38 -20.05
CA MET A 74 -13.34 -3.38 -19.99
C MET A 74 -13.87 -4.74 -19.55
N LEU A 75 -14.80 -4.80 -18.60
CA LEU A 75 -15.45 -6.04 -18.18
C LEU A 75 -16.31 -6.64 -19.30
N ASP A 76 -17.07 -5.82 -20.03
CA ASP A 76 -17.88 -6.28 -21.16
C ASP A 76 -17.00 -6.86 -22.29
N LEU A 77 -15.86 -6.24 -22.54
CA LEU A 77 -14.88 -6.73 -23.52
C LEU A 77 -14.16 -7.99 -23.03
N ALA A 78 -13.82 -8.08 -21.74
CA ALA A 78 -13.26 -9.29 -21.13
C ALA A 78 -14.19 -10.49 -21.29
N ARG A 79 -15.51 -10.28 -21.09
CA ARG A 79 -16.53 -11.34 -21.19
C ARG A 79 -16.79 -11.85 -22.61
N GLN A 80 -16.27 -11.17 -23.63
CA GLN A 80 -16.30 -11.66 -25.02
C GLN A 80 -15.19 -12.68 -25.31
N ILE A 81 -14.19 -12.77 -24.43
CA ILE A 81 -13.10 -13.74 -24.53
C ILE A 81 -13.57 -15.05 -23.88
N ASP A 82 -13.53 -16.16 -24.61
CA ASP A 82 -13.86 -17.48 -24.07
C ASP A 82 -12.80 -17.93 -23.07
N ARG A 83 -13.11 -17.77 -21.78
CA ARG A 83 -12.26 -18.20 -20.66
C ARG A 83 -11.80 -19.66 -20.77
N ALA A 84 -12.59 -20.55 -21.37
CA ALA A 84 -12.23 -21.97 -21.51
C ALA A 84 -11.03 -22.18 -22.45
N GLN A 85 -10.83 -21.28 -23.40
CA GLN A 85 -9.71 -21.32 -24.36
C GLN A 85 -8.42 -20.74 -23.80
N LEU A 86 -8.48 -19.96 -22.72
CA LEU A 86 -7.30 -19.47 -22.02
C LEU A 86 -6.68 -20.59 -21.18
N ALA A 87 -5.35 -20.63 -21.06
CA ALA A 87 -4.63 -21.59 -20.22
C ALA A 87 -3.61 -20.89 -19.30
N GLY A 88 -3.08 -21.62 -18.32
CA GLY A 88 -1.96 -21.16 -17.49
C GLY A 88 -2.12 -19.75 -16.91
N GLN A 89 -1.14 -18.88 -17.18
CA GLN A 89 -1.11 -17.50 -16.70
C GLN A 89 -2.15 -16.60 -17.38
N ASP A 90 -2.56 -16.85 -18.62
CA ASP A 90 -3.55 -16.02 -19.30
C ASP A 90 -4.93 -16.20 -18.67
N ARG A 91 -5.29 -17.45 -18.33
CA ARG A 91 -6.55 -17.73 -17.62
C ARG A 91 -6.57 -17.05 -16.24
N LEU A 92 -5.48 -17.13 -15.49
CA LEU A 92 -5.38 -16.42 -14.21
C LEU A 92 -5.47 -14.91 -14.42
N SER A 93 -4.78 -14.37 -15.43
CA SER A 93 -4.80 -12.93 -15.69
C SER A 93 -6.21 -12.46 -16.02
N TRP A 94 -6.95 -13.21 -16.81
CA TRP A 94 -8.35 -12.93 -17.09
C TRP A 94 -9.22 -12.98 -15.83
N ASP A 95 -9.04 -13.99 -14.96
CA ASP A 95 -9.79 -14.12 -13.71
C ASP A 95 -9.54 -12.91 -12.78
N LEU A 96 -8.28 -12.49 -12.65
CA LEU A 96 -7.91 -11.34 -11.82
C LEU A 96 -8.41 -10.02 -12.42
N PHE A 97 -8.24 -9.85 -13.73
CA PHE A 97 -8.69 -8.66 -14.44
C PHE A 97 -10.20 -8.46 -14.28
N THR A 98 -10.99 -9.50 -14.57
CA THR A 98 -12.45 -9.44 -14.43
C THR A 98 -12.87 -9.19 -12.99
N GLY A 99 -12.24 -9.86 -12.02
CA GLY A 99 -12.48 -9.63 -10.60
C GLY A 99 -12.19 -8.19 -10.16
N ASP A 100 -11.12 -7.57 -10.67
CA ASP A 100 -10.79 -6.18 -10.38
C ASP A 100 -11.80 -5.19 -10.97
N GLN A 101 -12.24 -5.40 -12.22
CA GLN A 101 -13.29 -4.57 -12.81
C GLN A 101 -14.61 -4.73 -12.05
N GLU A 102 -14.99 -5.96 -11.68
CA GLU A 102 -16.19 -6.24 -10.88
C GLU A 102 -16.14 -5.57 -9.51
N ARG A 103 -14.95 -5.53 -8.87
CA ARG A 103 -14.75 -4.82 -7.60
C ARG A 103 -14.93 -3.31 -7.75
N ILE A 104 -14.45 -2.70 -8.84
CA ILE A 104 -14.69 -1.28 -9.12
C ILE A 104 -16.19 -1.00 -9.26
N LEU A 105 -16.91 -1.83 -10.03
CA LEU A 105 -18.35 -1.68 -10.24
C LEU A 105 -19.16 -1.94 -8.95
N ALA A 106 -18.75 -2.93 -8.14
CA ALA A 106 -19.38 -3.22 -6.86
C ALA A 106 -19.23 -2.05 -5.87
N ARG A 107 -18.06 -1.39 -5.84
CA ARG A 107 -17.89 -0.15 -5.07
C ARG A 107 -18.82 0.95 -5.56
N ALA A 108 -18.89 1.14 -6.88
CA ALA A 108 -19.68 2.20 -7.51
C ALA A 108 -21.19 2.05 -7.26
N ALA A 109 -21.66 0.82 -6.99
CA ALA A 109 -23.04 0.57 -6.58
C ALA A 109 -23.39 1.15 -5.19
N PHE A 110 -22.40 1.37 -4.33
CA PHE A 110 -22.58 2.09 -3.06
C PHE A 110 -22.33 3.59 -3.23
N VAL A 111 -21.20 3.95 -3.84
CA VAL A 111 -20.73 5.33 -3.98
C VAL A 111 -19.95 5.51 -5.27
N ALA A 112 -20.46 6.36 -6.17
CA ALA A 112 -19.93 6.59 -7.50
C ALA A 112 -18.76 7.60 -7.55
N PHE A 113 -18.29 8.06 -6.39
CA PHE A 113 -17.17 8.99 -6.23
C PHE A 113 -16.28 8.54 -5.06
N ASP A 114 -15.22 9.29 -4.75
CA ASP A 114 -14.45 9.08 -3.53
C ASP A 114 -15.12 9.82 -2.35
N PRO A 115 -15.68 9.11 -1.34
CA PRO A 115 -16.30 9.76 -0.19
C PRO A 115 -15.29 10.43 0.76
N GLN A 116 -13.99 10.15 0.60
CA GLN A 116 -12.93 10.73 1.42
C GLN A 116 -11.66 10.98 0.57
N PRO A 117 -11.71 11.92 -0.40
CA PRO A 117 -10.58 12.21 -1.28
C PRO A 117 -9.40 12.88 -0.55
N VAL A 118 -9.66 13.40 0.66
CA VAL A 118 -8.68 13.97 1.58
C VAL A 118 -9.16 13.77 3.03
N SER A 119 -8.20 13.60 3.94
CA SER A 119 -8.36 13.44 5.39
C SER A 119 -7.08 13.92 6.11
N ALA A 120 -7.03 13.93 7.43
CA ALA A 120 -5.79 14.26 8.13
C ALA A 120 -4.68 13.19 8.00
N GLN A 121 -5.03 11.94 7.63
CA GLN A 121 -4.07 10.84 7.43
C GLN A 121 -3.72 10.59 5.96
N ASP A 122 -4.45 11.19 5.02
CA ASP A 122 -4.26 10.92 3.60
C ASP A 122 -4.80 12.06 2.72
N GLY A 123 -4.21 12.25 1.54
CA GLY A 123 -4.65 13.23 0.55
C GLY A 123 -3.52 14.11 0.04
N LEU A 124 -3.87 15.21 -0.63
CA LEU A 124 -2.93 16.05 -1.37
C LEU A 124 -1.73 16.51 -0.50
N GLN A 125 -1.98 16.85 0.77
CA GLN A 125 -0.97 17.34 1.70
C GLN A 125 0.08 16.31 2.13
N ILE A 126 -0.18 15.03 1.87
CA ILE A 126 0.72 13.91 2.16
C ILE A 126 1.26 13.31 0.87
N ARG A 127 0.37 12.98 -0.07
CA ARG A 127 0.72 12.29 -1.31
C ARG A 127 1.52 13.14 -2.28
N PHE A 128 1.28 14.45 -2.33
CA PHE A 128 1.99 15.32 -3.28
C PHE A 128 3.46 15.51 -2.88
N PRO A 129 3.82 15.81 -1.60
CA PRO A 129 5.21 15.75 -1.15
C PRO A 129 5.90 14.39 -1.40
N GLN A 130 5.19 13.28 -1.21
CA GLN A 130 5.72 11.94 -1.52
C GLN A 130 6.00 11.77 -3.01
N LEU A 131 5.11 12.25 -3.87
CA LEU A 131 5.31 12.27 -5.32
C LEU A 131 6.55 13.11 -5.69
N VAL A 132 6.74 14.29 -5.09
CA VAL A 132 7.94 15.11 -5.33
C VAL A 132 9.21 14.31 -4.98
N ALA A 133 9.21 13.56 -3.89
CA ALA A 133 10.36 12.73 -3.51
C ALA A 133 10.62 11.54 -4.46
N GLN A 134 9.63 11.16 -5.29
CA GLN A 134 9.73 10.08 -6.28
C GLN A 134 10.03 10.59 -7.70
N MET A 135 9.84 11.88 -7.97
CA MET A 135 10.09 12.47 -9.28
C MET A 135 11.59 12.62 -9.59
N PRO A 136 11.99 12.52 -10.87
CA PRO A 136 13.32 12.91 -11.31
C PRO A 136 13.50 14.43 -11.22
N PHE A 137 14.75 14.88 -11.01
CA PHE A 137 15.15 16.29 -11.02
C PHE A 137 16.58 16.44 -11.57
N PHE A 138 16.84 15.84 -12.74
CA PHE A 138 18.17 15.80 -13.35
C PHE A 138 18.30 16.73 -14.56
N THR A 139 17.20 16.96 -15.27
CA THR A 139 17.15 17.69 -16.55
C THR A 139 16.19 18.88 -16.48
N GLU A 140 16.30 19.81 -17.45
CA GLU A 140 15.36 20.93 -17.55
C GLU A 140 13.89 20.48 -17.70
N ASP A 141 13.64 19.41 -18.46
CA ASP A 141 12.29 18.88 -18.68
C ASP A 141 11.66 18.33 -17.40
N ASP A 142 12.44 17.72 -16.51
CA ASP A 142 11.96 17.25 -15.20
C ASP A 142 11.35 18.40 -14.38
N TYR A 143 12.04 19.54 -14.37
CA TYR A 143 11.56 20.74 -13.68
C TYR A 143 10.34 21.34 -14.39
N ARG A 144 10.29 21.34 -15.73
CA ARG A 144 9.11 21.80 -16.48
C ARG A 144 7.88 20.93 -16.21
N ASN A 145 8.05 19.61 -16.13
CA ASN A 145 7.00 18.67 -15.74
C ASN A 145 6.48 18.95 -14.32
N TYR A 146 7.38 19.17 -13.37
CA TYR A 146 7.00 19.51 -12.00
C TYR A 146 6.27 20.87 -11.90
N ILE A 147 6.75 21.88 -12.61
CA ILE A 147 6.08 23.19 -12.74
C ILE A 147 4.66 23.02 -13.30
N ALA A 148 4.47 22.15 -14.30
CA ALA A 148 3.15 21.86 -14.87
C ALA A 148 2.21 21.23 -13.83
N ARG A 149 2.69 20.29 -13.01
CA ARG A 149 1.92 19.71 -11.88
C ARG A 149 1.51 20.77 -10.86
N LEU A 150 2.44 21.62 -10.43
CA LEU A 150 2.15 22.72 -9.50
C LEU A 150 1.08 23.67 -10.05
N ASN A 151 1.14 24.00 -11.34
CA ASN A 151 0.15 24.84 -12.01
C ASN A 151 -1.19 24.14 -12.23
N ALA A 152 -1.24 22.79 -12.23
CA ALA A 152 -2.47 22.02 -12.33
C ALA A 152 -3.21 21.86 -10.98
N LEU A 153 -2.57 22.15 -9.85
CA LEU A 153 -3.15 22.00 -8.51
C LEU A 153 -4.50 22.71 -8.30
N PRO A 154 -4.76 23.93 -8.83
CA PRO A 154 -6.08 24.55 -8.68
C PRO A 154 -7.22 23.67 -9.22
N ARG A 155 -7.05 23.07 -10.40
CA ARG A 155 -8.07 22.18 -10.98
C ARG A 155 -8.22 20.89 -10.18
N HIS A 156 -7.09 20.34 -9.72
CA HIS A 156 -7.08 19.14 -8.88
C HIS A 156 -7.79 19.39 -7.53
N VAL A 157 -7.61 20.57 -6.92
CA VAL A 157 -8.34 20.96 -5.70
C VAL A 157 -9.82 21.18 -6.00
N ASP A 158 -10.18 21.74 -7.15
CA ASP A 158 -11.58 21.95 -7.52
C ASP A 158 -12.37 20.64 -7.63
N GLY A 159 -11.77 19.60 -8.22
CA GLY A 159 -12.39 18.27 -8.26
C GLY A 159 -12.48 17.60 -6.89
N ILE A 160 -11.48 17.76 -6.01
CA ILE A 160 -11.57 17.31 -4.61
C ILE A 160 -12.77 17.96 -3.91
N ILE A 161 -12.92 19.29 -4.04
CA ILE A 161 -14.04 20.03 -3.45
C ILE A 161 -15.37 19.59 -4.05
N GLU A 162 -15.43 19.33 -5.36
CA GLU A 162 -16.62 18.83 -6.05
C GLU A 162 -17.09 17.49 -5.45
N GLN A 163 -16.18 16.52 -5.30
CA GLN A 163 -16.48 15.23 -4.68
C GLN A 163 -16.92 15.37 -3.22
N MET A 164 -16.24 16.23 -2.44
CA MET A 164 -16.59 16.47 -1.04
C MET A 164 -17.98 17.11 -0.91
N ARG A 165 -18.35 18.03 -1.80
CA ARG A 165 -19.70 18.63 -1.86
C ARG A 165 -20.77 17.59 -2.20
N GLU A 166 -20.46 16.69 -3.13
CA GLU A 166 -21.36 15.58 -3.44
C GLU A 166 -21.53 14.63 -2.24
N GLY A 167 -20.45 14.37 -1.51
CA GLY A 167 -20.48 13.67 -0.22
C GLY A 167 -21.39 14.34 0.80
N MET A 168 -21.28 15.66 0.97
CA MET A 168 -22.17 16.44 1.83
C MET A 168 -23.64 16.34 1.40
N ARG A 169 -23.91 16.38 0.09
CA ARG A 169 -25.27 16.29 -0.47
C ARG A 169 -25.91 14.92 -0.29
N THR A 170 -25.11 13.86 -0.36
CA THR A 170 -25.58 12.46 -0.38
C THR A 170 -25.41 11.73 0.96
N GLY A 171 -24.85 12.39 1.98
CA GLY A 171 -24.61 11.82 3.31
C GLY A 171 -23.32 11.00 3.42
N TRP A 172 -22.45 11.04 2.42
CA TRP A 172 -21.15 10.38 2.40
C TRP A 172 -20.03 11.32 2.83
N THR A 173 -20.01 11.71 4.11
CA THR A 173 -18.96 12.55 4.68
C THR A 173 -18.01 11.74 5.59
N ALA A 174 -16.74 12.12 5.63
CA ALA A 174 -15.77 11.62 6.61
C ALA A 174 -16.14 12.07 8.04
N PRO A 175 -15.69 11.35 9.09
CA PRO A 175 -15.88 11.80 10.47
C PRO A 175 -15.21 13.14 10.73
N LYS A 176 -15.89 14.01 11.48
CA LYS A 176 -15.36 15.32 11.91
C LYS A 176 -14.02 15.19 12.63
N SER A 177 -13.84 14.16 13.48
CA SER A 177 -12.58 13.92 14.21
C SER A 177 -11.40 13.64 13.28
N ILE A 178 -11.64 12.93 12.17
CA ILE A 178 -10.63 12.59 11.17
C ILE A 178 -10.24 13.78 10.29
N MET A 179 -11.15 14.74 10.13
CA MET A 179 -10.91 15.95 9.34
C MET A 179 -10.35 17.11 10.14
N ALA A 180 -10.42 17.06 11.48
CA ALA A 180 -10.14 18.20 12.35
C ALA A 180 -8.71 18.76 12.19
N GLY A 181 -7.72 17.88 11.95
CA GLY A 181 -6.32 18.28 11.77
C GLY A 181 -5.99 18.81 10.37
N LEU A 182 -6.82 18.50 9.36
CA LEU A 182 -6.51 18.77 7.95
C LEU A 182 -6.29 20.27 7.65
N PRO A 183 -7.12 21.22 8.14
CA PRO A 183 -6.88 22.65 7.89
C PRO A 183 -5.50 23.12 8.36
N ALA A 184 -5.04 22.64 9.52
CA ALA A 184 -3.73 23.01 10.04
C ALA A 184 -2.59 22.44 9.18
N GLN A 185 -2.71 21.19 8.72
CA GLN A 185 -1.74 20.58 7.81
C GLN A 185 -1.66 21.34 6.48
N LEU A 186 -2.80 21.69 5.88
CA LEU A 186 -2.85 22.48 4.65
C LEU A 186 -2.23 23.87 4.82
N ARG A 187 -2.51 24.56 5.94
CA ARG A 187 -1.87 25.83 6.29
C ARG A 187 -0.35 25.68 6.40
N THR A 188 0.13 24.69 7.16
CA THR A 188 1.58 24.47 7.33
C THR A 188 2.27 24.23 5.98
N MET A 189 1.67 23.40 5.13
CA MET A 189 2.19 23.15 3.78
C MET A 189 2.17 24.39 2.89
N ARG A 190 1.14 25.25 3.00
CA ARG A 190 1.07 26.53 2.28
C ARG A 190 2.14 27.51 2.76
N GLU A 191 2.27 27.68 4.08
CA GLU A 191 3.22 28.62 4.68
C GLU A 191 4.66 28.25 4.31
N HIS A 192 4.96 26.96 4.22
CA HIS A 192 6.26 26.44 3.81
C HIS A 192 6.30 25.97 2.35
N VAL A 193 5.50 26.58 1.46
CA VAL A 193 5.45 26.13 0.05
C VAL A 193 6.80 26.34 -0.66
N GLN A 194 7.56 27.36 -0.28
CA GLN A 194 8.84 27.74 -0.92
C GLN A 194 10.05 27.03 -0.32
N ASP A 195 10.05 26.82 1.00
CA ASP A 195 11.17 26.29 1.77
C ASP A 195 10.98 24.85 2.26
N GLY A 196 9.75 24.35 2.22
CA GLY A 196 9.39 22.97 2.54
C GLY A 196 9.49 22.01 1.36
N ALA A 197 8.81 20.86 1.48
CA ALA A 197 8.94 19.74 0.55
C ALA A 197 8.61 20.09 -0.92
N LEU A 198 7.66 21.01 -1.16
CA LEU A 198 7.31 21.41 -2.53
C LEU A 198 8.34 22.32 -3.18
N GLY A 199 8.98 23.21 -2.41
CA GLY A 199 9.98 24.13 -2.94
C GLY A 199 11.38 23.55 -2.99
N ALA A 200 11.65 22.48 -2.23
CA ALA A 200 12.96 21.85 -2.11
C ALA A 200 13.66 21.55 -3.45
N PRO A 201 13.00 21.06 -4.52
CA PRO A 201 13.66 20.81 -5.80
C PRO A 201 14.29 22.05 -6.43
N PHE A 202 13.65 23.23 -6.30
CA PHE A 202 14.14 24.47 -6.90
C PHE A 202 15.33 25.09 -6.15
N GLN A 203 15.59 24.65 -4.93
CA GLN A 203 16.77 25.07 -4.15
C GLN A 203 18.05 24.32 -4.57
N ARG A 204 17.92 23.25 -5.36
CA ARG A 204 19.00 22.33 -5.72
C ARG A 204 19.05 22.08 -7.23
N LEU A 205 18.85 23.13 -8.03
CA LEU A 205 18.96 23.05 -9.49
C LEU A 205 20.36 22.54 -9.91
N PRO A 206 20.47 21.41 -10.63
CA PRO A 206 21.73 20.84 -11.03
C PRO A 206 22.57 21.81 -11.86
N ALA A 207 23.89 21.84 -11.62
CA ALA A 207 24.83 22.63 -12.41
C ALA A 207 24.92 22.17 -13.88
N THR A 208 24.40 20.98 -14.19
CA THR A 208 24.30 20.42 -15.55
C THR A 208 23.23 21.12 -16.42
N ILE A 209 22.27 21.82 -15.81
CA ILE A 209 21.29 22.66 -16.52
C ILE A 209 21.94 24.02 -16.79
N ASP A 210 21.79 24.58 -18.00
CA ASP A 210 22.34 25.90 -18.37
C ASP A 210 21.94 27.03 -17.39
N GLU A 211 22.81 28.03 -17.21
CA GLU A 211 22.58 29.10 -16.22
C GLU A 211 21.31 29.92 -16.51
N ASP A 212 21.08 30.29 -17.76
CA ASP A 212 19.87 31.02 -18.15
C ASP A 212 18.63 30.14 -17.97
N ALA A 213 18.74 28.84 -18.24
CA ALA A 213 17.67 27.89 -17.99
C ALA A 213 17.38 27.75 -16.48
N ARG A 214 18.40 27.64 -15.62
CA ARG A 214 18.21 27.62 -14.15
C ARG A 214 17.53 28.88 -13.64
N ALA A 215 17.91 30.06 -14.14
CA ALA A 215 17.28 31.32 -13.75
C ALA A 215 15.80 31.39 -14.14
N ARG A 216 15.45 30.90 -15.34
CA ARG A 216 14.05 30.76 -15.79
C ARG A 216 13.28 29.77 -14.93
N LEU A 217 13.82 28.57 -14.70
CA LEU A 217 13.19 27.53 -13.88
C LEU A 217 12.96 27.99 -12.44
N ALA A 218 13.89 28.75 -11.84
CA ALA A 218 13.70 29.32 -10.50
C ALA A 218 12.54 30.34 -10.48
N THR A 219 12.43 31.18 -11.50
CA THR A 219 11.37 32.18 -11.63
C THR A 219 10.00 31.53 -11.85
N ASP A 220 9.93 30.60 -12.81
CA ASP A 220 8.71 29.87 -13.16
C ASP A 220 8.27 28.95 -12.01
N GLY A 221 9.22 28.30 -11.34
CA GLY A 221 9.00 27.50 -10.14
C GLY A 221 8.41 28.32 -9.00
N ALA A 222 9.00 29.49 -8.69
CA ALA A 222 8.46 30.37 -7.67
C ALA A 222 7.04 30.84 -7.99
N ALA A 223 6.72 31.09 -9.26
CA ALA A 223 5.36 31.41 -9.70
C ALA A 223 4.39 30.23 -9.54
N ALA A 224 4.79 29.03 -9.94
CA ALA A 224 3.98 27.83 -9.81
C ALA A 224 3.73 27.45 -8.33
N LEU A 225 4.70 27.66 -7.45
CA LEU A 225 4.52 27.49 -6.01
C LEU A 225 3.53 28.49 -5.41
N ARG A 226 3.45 29.73 -5.93
CA ARG A 226 2.39 30.68 -5.53
C ARG A 226 1.01 30.20 -6.00
N THR A 227 0.90 29.63 -7.20
CA THR A 227 -0.33 28.98 -7.68
C THR A 227 -0.75 27.83 -6.76
N ALA A 228 0.21 26.97 -6.38
CA ALA A 228 0.00 25.87 -5.45
C ALA A 228 -0.50 26.37 -4.07
N ALA A 229 0.12 27.40 -3.51
CA ALA A 229 -0.31 28.02 -2.25
C ALA A 229 -1.76 28.54 -2.29
N GLY A 230 -2.18 29.13 -3.41
CA GLY A 230 -3.56 29.56 -3.62
C GLY A 230 -4.54 28.39 -3.63
N ALA A 231 -4.18 27.28 -4.27
CA ALA A 231 -4.99 26.05 -4.26
C ALA A 231 -5.10 25.43 -2.85
N LEU A 232 -4.00 25.39 -2.10
CA LEU A 232 -3.99 24.92 -0.71
C LEU A 232 -4.84 25.79 0.21
N GLN A 233 -4.81 27.12 0.06
CA GLN A 233 -5.69 28.04 0.77
C GLN A 233 -7.16 27.77 0.46
N LYS A 234 -7.51 27.59 -0.81
CA LYS A 234 -8.88 27.28 -1.23
C LYS A 234 -9.40 26.01 -0.57
N LEU A 235 -8.59 24.96 -0.53
CA LEU A 235 -8.96 23.70 0.12
C LEU A 235 -9.06 23.87 1.64
N GLU A 236 -8.11 24.55 2.29
CA GLU A 236 -8.16 24.84 3.74
C GLU A 236 -9.46 25.55 4.10
N ASP A 237 -9.81 26.61 3.37
CA ASP A 237 -11.01 27.39 3.64
C ASP A 237 -12.26 26.55 3.47
N PHE A 238 -12.42 25.85 2.35
CA PHE A 238 -13.58 24.96 2.14
C PHE A 238 -13.71 23.91 3.25
N VAL A 239 -12.62 23.24 3.63
CA VAL A 239 -12.65 22.24 4.69
C VAL A 239 -13.09 22.87 6.01
N ARG A 240 -12.55 24.04 6.34
CA ARG A 240 -12.82 24.75 7.59
C ARG A 240 -14.24 25.31 7.66
N THR A 241 -14.71 25.95 6.60
CA THR A 241 -15.97 26.73 6.61
C THR A 241 -17.18 25.93 6.18
N ASP A 242 -17.02 25.00 5.23
CA ASP A 242 -18.15 24.27 4.64
C ASP A 242 -18.17 22.81 5.07
N TYR A 243 -17.04 22.10 4.93
CA TYR A 243 -17.03 20.65 5.12
C TYR A 243 -17.08 20.24 6.59
N LEU A 244 -16.23 20.81 7.46
CA LEU A 244 -16.20 20.45 8.88
C LEU A 244 -17.57 20.64 9.56
N PRO A 245 -18.31 21.75 9.34
CA PRO A 245 -19.68 21.86 9.87
C PRO A 245 -20.62 20.74 9.42
N ALA A 246 -20.51 20.29 8.16
CA ALA A 246 -21.34 19.23 7.59
C ALA A 246 -20.84 17.80 7.86
N ALA A 247 -19.58 17.63 8.27
CA ALA A 247 -18.97 16.32 8.52
C ALA A 247 -19.68 15.57 9.65
N ARG A 248 -19.93 14.28 9.43
CA ARG A 248 -20.61 13.41 10.41
C ARG A 248 -19.86 13.34 11.74
N THR A 249 -20.62 13.22 12.82
CA THR A 249 -20.09 13.01 14.18
C THR A 249 -19.92 11.53 14.52
N THR A 250 -20.58 10.63 13.78
CA THR A 250 -20.34 9.19 13.88
C THR A 250 -18.93 8.85 13.38
N ILE A 251 -18.31 7.83 13.95
CA ILE A 251 -16.96 7.36 13.56
C ILE A 251 -17.01 6.06 12.74
N GLY A 252 -17.98 5.19 13.01
CA GLY A 252 -18.14 3.91 12.31
C GLY A 252 -18.60 4.05 10.86
N ALA A 253 -18.14 3.18 9.95
CA ALA A 253 -18.65 3.08 8.58
C ALA A 253 -20.13 2.66 8.55
N SER A 254 -20.60 2.00 9.60
CA SER A 254 -22.02 1.73 9.85
C SER A 254 -22.90 2.98 9.89
N GLY A 255 -22.33 4.17 10.13
CA GLY A 255 -23.04 5.44 10.10
C GLY A 255 -23.21 6.07 8.71
N LEU A 256 -22.69 5.45 7.64
CA LEU A 256 -22.84 5.89 6.26
C LEU A 256 -24.11 5.30 5.61
N PRO A 257 -24.57 5.83 4.45
CA PRO A 257 -25.66 5.23 3.70
C PRO A 257 -25.41 3.75 3.38
N GLY A 258 -26.34 2.87 3.76
CA GLY A 258 -26.16 1.42 3.64
C GLY A 258 -25.06 0.85 4.53
N GLY A 259 -24.70 1.54 5.62
CA GLY A 259 -23.45 1.38 6.37
C GLY A 259 -23.03 -0.04 6.74
N ALA A 260 -23.95 -0.91 7.18
CA ALA A 260 -23.61 -2.30 7.49
C ALA A 260 -23.18 -3.09 6.23
N ALA A 261 -23.90 -2.92 5.12
CA ALA A 261 -23.57 -3.54 3.84
C ALA A 261 -22.30 -2.91 3.25
N TRP A 262 -22.12 -1.61 3.40
CA TRP A 262 -20.90 -0.91 2.99
C TRP A 262 -19.67 -1.40 3.75
N TYR A 263 -19.75 -1.52 5.08
CA TYR A 263 -18.65 -2.03 5.88
C TYR A 263 -18.36 -3.50 5.54
N ALA A 264 -19.38 -4.36 5.40
CA ALA A 264 -19.18 -5.73 4.95
C ALA A 264 -18.50 -5.81 3.57
N TYR A 265 -18.85 -4.91 2.64
CA TYR A 265 -18.16 -4.77 1.37
C TYR A 265 -16.68 -4.38 1.55
N LEU A 266 -16.38 -3.39 2.39
CA LEU A 266 -14.99 -2.97 2.68
C LEU A 266 -14.17 -4.10 3.30
N VAL A 267 -14.75 -4.85 4.25
CA VAL A 267 -14.13 -6.05 4.83
C VAL A 267 -13.83 -7.09 3.76
N LYS A 268 -14.78 -7.38 2.87
CA LYS A 268 -14.57 -8.31 1.74
C LYS A 268 -13.49 -7.81 0.79
N ALA A 269 -13.49 -6.52 0.45
CA ALA A 269 -12.51 -5.93 -0.47
C ALA A 269 -11.09 -5.92 0.12
N ALA A 270 -10.95 -5.63 1.42
CA ALA A 270 -9.66 -5.60 2.10
C ALA A 270 -9.11 -7.01 2.38
N THR A 271 -9.98 -7.93 2.79
CA THR A 271 -9.56 -9.29 3.20
C THR A 271 -9.56 -10.29 2.05
N THR A 272 -10.31 -10.04 0.97
CA THR A 272 -10.59 -11.00 -0.11
C THR A 272 -11.16 -12.33 0.37
N THR A 273 -11.83 -12.31 1.52
CA THR A 273 -12.53 -13.47 2.11
C THR A 273 -14.03 -13.23 2.18
N THR A 274 -14.79 -14.26 2.55
CA THR A 274 -16.22 -14.17 2.84
C THR A 274 -16.53 -14.07 4.34
N LEU A 275 -15.53 -13.84 5.18
CA LEU A 275 -15.72 -13.76 6.64
C LEU A 275 -16.58 -12.55 7.00
N ALA A 276 -17.59 -12.77 7.83
CA ALA A 276 -18.41 -11.70 8.37
C ALA A 276 -17.63 -10.89 9.42
N PRO A 277 -17.92 -9.58 9.60
CA PRO A 277 -17.27 -8.76 10.63
C PRO A 277 -17.31 -9.36 12.04
N ALA A 278 -18.40 -10.02 12.42
CA ALA A 278 -18.53 -10.67 13.73
C ALA A 278 -17.56 -11.86 13.89
N GLU A 279 -17.34 -12.64 12.83
CA GLU A 279 -16.38 -13.76 12.83
C GLU A 279 -14.96 -13.24 12.97
N ILE A 280 -14.63 -12.15 12.27
CA ILE A 280 -13.32 -11.48 12.36
C ILE A 280 -13.09 -10.92 13.77
N HIS A 281 -14.10 -10.31 14.38
CA HIS A 281 -14.02 -9.81 15.76
C HIS A 281 -13.68 -10.94 16.74
N ALA A 282 -14.45 -12.04 16.68
CA ALA A 282 -14.24 -13.20 17.55
C ALA A 282 -12.86 -13.84 17.34
N LEU A 283 -12.40 -13.93 16.09
CA LEU A 283 -11.05 -14.39 15.75
C LEU A 283 -9.98 -13.47 16.34
N GLY A 284 -10.16 -12.15 16.25
CA GLY A 284 -9.28 -11.17 16.86
C GLY A 284 -9.11 -11.36 18.36
N ILE A 285 -10.22 -11.52 19.10
CA ILE A 285 -10.20 -11.77 20.55
C ILE A 285 -9.39 -13.04 20.89
N LYS A 286 -9.58 -14.11 20.11
CA LYS A 286 -8.83 -15.37 20.31
C LYS A 286 -7.33 -15.19 20.07
N GLU A 287 -6.96 -14.53 18.98
CA GLU A 287 -5.55 -14.30 18.62
C GLU A 287 -4.85 -13.39 19.62
N VAL A 288 -5.54 -12.35 20.12
CA VAL A 288 -5.03 -11.47 21.16
C VAL A 288 -4.70 -12.25 22.43
N ALA A 289 -5.61 -13.13 22.87
CA ALA A 289 -5.38 -13.93 24.07
C ALA A 289 -4.19 -14.89 23.91
N ARG A 290 -4.09 -15.55 22.74
CA ARG A 290 -2.96 -16.44 22.42
C ARG A 290 -1.63 -15.67 22.46
N LEU A 291 -1.56 -14.53 21.78
CA LEU A 291 -0.34 -13.73 21.67
C LEU A 291 0.06 -13.13 23.02
N ARG A 292 -0.88 -12.66 23.84
CA ARG A 292 -0.60 -12.20 25.20
C ARG A 292 0.11 -13.28 26.03
N ALA A 293 -0.36 -14.52 25.98
CA ALA A 293 0.26 -15.62 26.72
C ALA A 293 1.72 -15.88 26.25
N GLU A 294 1.97 -15.83 24.94
CA GLU A 294 3.33 -15.97 24.38
C GLU A 294 4.24 -14.79 24.74
N MET A 295 3.69 -13.57 24.75
CA MET A 295 4.41 -12.36 25.16
C MET A 295 4.80 -12.42 26.64
N GLU A 296 3.92 -12.87 27.52
CA GLU A 296 4.22 -13.05 28.95
C GLU A 296 5.31 -14.10 29.18
N ALA A 297 5.23 -15.24 28.49
CA ALA A 297 6.26 -16.27 28.53
C ALA A 297 7.61 -15.75 28.00
N THR A 298 7.59 -14.93 26.95
CA THR A 298 8.81 -14.31 26.39
C THR A 298 9.39 -13.25 27.32
N ALA A 299 8.54 -12.43 27.94
CA ALA A 299 8.95 -11.44 28.94
C ALA A 299 9.66 -12.12 30.11
N ALA A 300 9.16 -13.25 30.61
CA ALA A 300 9.81 -14.01 31.68
C ALA A 300 11.23 -14.48 31.30
N ARG A 301 11.46 -14.84 30.03
CA ARG A 301 12.77 -15.28 29.51
C ARG A 301 13.80 -14.16 29.42
N THR A 302 13.40 -12.89 29.47
CA THR A 302 14.33 -11.74 29.53
C THR A 302 15.05 -11.64 30.88
N GLY A 303 14.53 -12.31 31.91
CA GLY A 303 15.01 -12.19 33.29
C GLY A 303 14.43 -11.00 34.06
N PHE A 304 13.57 -10.18 33.43
CA PHE A 304 12.87 -9.08 34.09
C PHE A 304 12.08 -9.56 35.32
N LYS A 305 12.12 -8.77 36.40
CA LYS A 305 11.42 -9.07 37.66
C LYS A 305 10.27 -8.08 37.82
N GLY A 306 9.04 -8.55 37.63
CA GLY A 306 7.84 -7.73 37.75
C GLY A 306 6.66 -8.32 36.98
N SER A 307 5.54 -7.61 37.04
CA SER A 307 4.36 -7.91 36.24
C SER A 307 4.58 -7.58 34.75
N TYR A 308 3.74 -8.15 33.89
CA TYR A 308 3.78 -7.87 32.45
C TYR A 308 3.58 -6.38 32.11
N PRO A 309 2.64 -5.62 32.73
CA PRO A 309 2.55 -4.17 32.51
C PRO A 309 3.83 -3.41 32.89
N GLN A 310 4.51 -3.82 33.96
CA GLN A 310 5.80 -3.23 34.33
C GLN A 310 6.89 -3.57 33.30
N PHE A 311 6.87 -4.78 32.73
CA PHE A 311 7.76 -5.17 31.63
C PHE A 311 7.51 -4.31 30.38
N VAL A 312 6.25 -4.10 30.01
CA VAL A 312 5.88 -3.23 28.87
C VAL A 312 6.35 -1.78 29.10
N ALA A 313 6.20 -1.25 30.31
CA ALA A 313 6.73 0.06 30.65
C ALA A 313 8.27 0.09 30.52
N PHE A 314 8.96 -0.93 31.03
CA PHE A 314 10.42 -1.07 30.95
C PHE A 314 10.93 -1.08 29.50
N VAL A 315 10.34 -1.90 28.62
CA VAL A 315 10.82 -2.02 27.22
C VAL A 315 10.58 -0.76 26.38
N ARG A 316 9.69 0.13 26.83
CA ARG A 316 9.42 1.44 26.22
C ARG A 316 10.30 2.57 26.74
N SER A 317 11.00 2.39 27.86
CA SER A 317 11.69 3.49 28.53
C SER A 317 13.17 3.24 28.80
N ASP A 318 13.62 1.99 28.85
CA ASP A 318 15.02 1.70 29.15
C ASP A 318 15.93 2.17 28.00
N PRO A 319 16.83 3.15 28.22
CA PRO A 319 17.66 3.72 27.14
C PRO A 319 18.55 2.70 26.43
N ARG A 320 18.86 1.55 27.06
CA ARG A 320 19.67 0.48 26.45
C ARG A 320 18.93 -0.24 25.32
N LEU A 321 17.61 -0.08 25.23
CA LEU A 321 16.77 -0.67 24.20
C LEU A 321 16.53 0.27 23.01
N PHE A 322 17.20 1.42 22.95
CA PHE A 322 17.09 2.40 21.87
C PHE A 322 18.44 2.65 21.19
N PRO A 323 18.44 3.03 19.89
CA PRO A 323 19.66 3.35 19.17
C PRO A 323 20.30 4.64 19.71
N THR A 324 21.63 4.66 19.72
CA THR A 324 22.42 5.81 20.16
C THR A 324 22.50 6.93 19.12
N ASN A 325 22.43 6.57 17.84
CA ASN A 325 22.41 7.50 16.70
C ASN A 325 21.79 6.82 15.46
N ALA A 326 21.56 7.61 14.41
CA ALA A 326 20.94 7.17 13.16
C ALA A 326 21.77 6.10 12.43
N ASP A 327 23.09 6.27 12.34
CA ASP A 327 23.98 5.33 11.64
C ASP A 327 23.96 3.95 12.30
N ALA A 328 23.98 3.91 13.64
CA ALA A 328 23.90 2.67 14.40
C ALA A 328 22.58 1.91 14.14
N LEU A 329 21.47 2.64 13.98
CA LEU A 329 20.18 2.05 13.63
C LEU A 329 20.18 1.48 12.20
N LEU A 330 20.62 2.29 11.23
CA LEU A 330 20.71 1.88 9.82
C LEU A 330 21.61 0.66 9.64
N ASP A 331 22.77 0.66 10.29
CA ASP A 331 23.71 -0.47 10.23
C ASP A 331 23.14 -1.74 10.87
N ARG A 332 22.28 -1.59 11.89
CA ARG A 332 21.60 -2.75 12.47
C ARG A 332 20.59 -3.36 11.52
N TYR A 333 19.84 -2.55 10.75
CA TYR A 333 19.01 -3.05 9.65
C TYR A 333 19.85 -3.76 8.59
N ARG A 334 20.94 -3.13 8.11
CA ARG A 334 21.85 -3.72 7.10
C ARG A 334 22.38 -5.10 7.53
N ARG A 335 22.88 -5.21 8.78
CA ARG A 335 23.37 -6.49 9.32
C ARG A 335 22.26 -7.54 9.46
N THR A 336 21.04 -7.11 9.78
CA THR A 336 19.88 -8.01 9.90
C THR A 336 19.51 -8.57 8.53
N ILE A 337 19.38 -7.71 7.52
CA ILE A 337 19.11 -8.10 6.13
C ILE A 337 20.19 -9.06 5.62
N ALA A 338 21.48 -8.75 5.80
CA ALA A 338 22.57 -9.63 5.37
C ALA A 338 22.51 -11.02 6.01
N ARG A 339 22.11 -11.11 7.30
CA ARG A 339 21.92 -12.41 7.98
C ARG A 339 20.78 -13.21 7.36
N VAL A 340 19.65 -12.55 7.08
CA VAL A 340 18.50 -13.20 6.44
C VAL A 340 18.84 -13.65 5.03
N GLN A 341 19.53 -12.82 4.22
CA GLN A 341 19.98 -13.19 2.87
C GLN A 341 20.77 -14.50 2.88
N ALA A 342 21.67 -14.68 3.84
CA ALA A 342 22.49 -15.89 3.96
C ALA A 342 21.66 -17.15 4.27
N GLN A 343 20.52 -17.01 4.93
CA GLN A 343 19.64 -18.14 5.29
C GLN A 343 18.45 -18.31 4.34
N LEU A 344 18.23 -17.36 3.42
CA LEU A 344 17.08 -17.34 2.52
C LEU A 344 16.91 -18.63 1.69
N PRO A 345 17.98 -19.28 1.16
CA PRO A 345 17.86 -20.54 0.42
C PRO A 345 17.32 -21.72 1.24
N THR A 346 17.27 -21.62 2.57
CA THR A 346 16.65 -22.64 3.43
C THR A 346 15.12 -22.56 3.41
N GLN A 347 14.57 -21.41 3.06
CA GLN A 347 13.13 -21.13 3.06
C GLN A 347 12.58 -20.88 1.65
N PHE A 348 13.40 -20.58 0.64
CA PHE A 348 12.93 -20.24 -0.71
C PHE A 348 13.72 -21.00 -1.77
N GLY A 349 13.02 -21.50 -2.79
CA GLY A 349 13.63 -22.19 -3.93
C GLY A 349 14.07 -21.20 -5.01
N THR A 350 13.31 -20.11 -5.18
CA THR A 350 13.59 -19.09 -6.17
C THR A 350 13.78 -17.71 -5.52
N ILE A 351 15.00 -17.18 -5.61
CA ILE A 351 15.38 -15.90 -5.01
C ILE A 351 15.63 -14.87 -6.13
N PRO A 352 14.88 -13.75 -6.18
CA PRO A 352 15.06 -12.72 -7.19
C PRO A 352 16.38 -11.95 -6.97
N GLN A 353 16.90 -11.35 -8.05
CA GLN A 353 18.17 -10.62 -8.04
C GLN A 353 18.02 -9.14 -7.67
N GLU A 354 16.80 -8.61 -7.60
CA GLU A 354 16.55 -7.20 -7.29
C GLU A 354 17.14 -6.82 -5.92
N GLU A 355 17.99 -5.81 -5.91
CA GLU A 355 18.70 -5.35 -4.71
C GLU A 355 17.78 -4.57 -3.76
N LEU A 356 18.11 -4.60 -2.47
CA LEU A 356 17.43 -3.82 -1.42
C LEU A 356 18.44 -2.92 -0.71
N ALA A 357 18.30 -1.61 -0.89
CA ALA A 357 19.05 -0.61 -0.15
C ALA A 357 18.46 -0.38 1.25
N VAL A 358 19.27 0.11 2.19
CA VAL A 358 18.80 0.63 3.49
C VAL A 358 19.18 2.10 3.60
N LYS A 359 18.17 2.98 3.67
CA LYS A 359 18.35 4.44 3.68
C LYS A 359 17.50 5.11 4.77
N PRO A 360 17.89 6.30 5.27
CA PRO A 360 17.03 7.07 6.15
C PRO A 360 15.83 7.65 5.38
N VAL A 361 14.71 7.87 6.08
CA VAL A 361 13.62 8.71 5.57
C VAL A 361 14.11 10.15 5.50
N GLN A 362 14.07 10.75 4.30
CA GLN A 362 14.57 12.11 4.04
C GLN A 362 13.46 13.17 3.96
N GLN A 363 12.20 12.77 4.11
CA GLN A 363 11.04 13.65 3.92
C GLN A 363 10.72 14.49 5.17
N ALA A 364 10.29 15.74 4.96
CA ALA A 364 9.71 16.56 6.02
C ALA A 364 8.48 15.86 6.62
N GLY A 365 8.34 15.89 7.95
CA GLY A 365 7.27 15.17 8.66
C GLY A 365 7.60 13.72 9.06
N ALA A 366 8.86 13.28 8.89
CA ALA A 366 9.33 11.97 9.34
C ALA A 366 8.98 11.66 10.81
N ASP A 367 8.92 12.67 11.69
CA ASP A 367 8.53 12.52 13.11
C ASP A 367 7.13 11.95 13.36
N THR A 368 6.29 11.94 12.32
CA THR A 368 4.91 11.43 12.35
C THR A 368 4.75 10.09 11.62
N GLN A 369 5.83 9.56 11.02
CA GLN A 369 5.82 8.29 10.30
C GLN A 369 6.21 7.11 11.21
N GLY A 370 5.87 5.89 10.77
CA GLY A 370 6.25 4.64 11.42
C GLY A 370 7.77 4.39 11.45
N GLY A 371 8.19 3.26 12.01
CA GLY A 371 9.62 2.94 12.22
C GLY A 371 10.40 2.66 10.93
N ALA A 372 9.77 2.06 9.93
CA ALA A 372 10.32 1.83 8.59
C ALA A 372 9.17 1.59 7.59
N TYR A 373 9.47 1.72 6.29
CA TYR A 373 8.57 1.27 5.21
C TYR A 373 9.36 0.83 3.98
N TYR A 374 8.76 -0.04 3.16
CA TYR A 374 9.29 -0.48 1.89
C TYR A 374 9.00 0.53 0.76
N GLU A 375 10.03 0.82 -0.04
CA GLU A 375 9.93 1.53 -1.31
C GLU A 375 10.28 0.57 -2.46
N ALA A 376 9.29 0.27 -3.30
CA ALA A 376 9.50 -0.55 -4.48
C ALA A 376 10.51 0.08 -5.44
N GLY A 377 11.30 -0.77 -6.09
CA GLY A 377 12.22 -0.38 -7.15
C GLY A 377 11.48 -0.05 -8.45
N THR A 378 12.19 0.67 -9.31
CA THR A 378 11.83 0.94 -10.72
C THR A 378 13.10 0.69 -11.56
N PRO A 379 13.03 0.61 -12.90
CA PRO A 379 14.24 0.45 -13.71
C PRO A 379 15.35 1.48 -13.43
N GLU A 380 14.98 2.67 -12.96
CA GLU A 380 15.88 3.79 -12.66
C GLU A 380 16.21 3.95 -11.16
N ARG A 381 15.52 3.23 -10.26
CA ARG A 381 15.64 3.40 -8.80
C ARG A 381 15.69 2.07 -8.08
N VAL A 382 16.74 1.86 -7.30
CA VAL A 382 16.90 0.68 -6.43
C VAL A 382 15.80 0.67 -5.36
N ALA A 383 15.20 -0.50 -5.11
CA ALA A 383 14.26 -0.70 -4.01
C ALA A 383 14.94 -0.39 -2.66
N ALA A 384 14.18 0.10 -1.68
CA ALA A 384 14.75 0.50 -0.40
C ALA A 384 13.87 0.15 0.78
N LEU A 385 14.50 -0.29 1.87
CA LEU A 385 13.95 -0.22 3.21
C LEU A 385 14.30 1.17 3.75
N ALA A 386 13.29 2.05 3.79
CA ALA A 386 13.42 3.40 4.32
C ALA A 386 13.20 3.37 5.83
N VAL A 387 14.24 3.67 6.61
CA VAL A 387 14.23 3.64 8.08
C VAL A 387 14.00 5.03 8.63
N ASN A 388 13.04 5.15 9.53
CA ASN A 388 12.81 6.41 10.21
C ASN A 388 13.84 6.62 11.33
N THR A 389 14.82 7.48 11.05
CA THR A 389 15.89 7.85 12.00
C THR A 389 15.54 9.08 12.82
N SER A 390 14.31 9.60 12.70
CA SER A 390 13.83 10.70 13.53
C SER A 390 13.33 10.16 14.87
N ARG A 391 13.44 10.97 15.93
CA ARG A 391 13.05 10.62 17.31
C ARG A 391 13.50 9.22 17.74
N LEU A 392 14.82 9.02 17.78
CA LEU A 392 15.45 7.71 18.05
C LEU A 392 15.02 7.06 19.37
N ASP A 393 14.61 7.85 20.36
CA ASP A 393 14.01 7.43 21.63
C ASP A 393 12.62 6.78 21.48
N THR A 394 12.08 6.77 20.26
CA THR A 394 10.84 6.08 19.87
C THR A 394 11.07 4.98 18.83
N ARG A 395 12.31 4.55 18.66
CA ARG A 395 12.73 3.51 17.68
C ARG A 395 13.35 2.32 18.39
N PRO A 396 12.56 1.50 19.11
CA PRO A 396 13.11 0.44 19.94
C PRO A 396 13.87 -0.60 19.11
N LEU A 397 15.03 -1.01 19.63
CA LEU A 397 15.88 -2.03 19.01
C LEU A 397 15.20 -3.41 18.96
N TRP A 398 14.19 -3.67 19.78
CA TRP A 398 13.47 -4.94 19.74
C TRP A 398 12.55 -5.09 18.50
N GLU A 399 12.20 -4.00 17.79
CA GLU A 399 11.39 -4.06 16.55
C GLU A 399 12.22 -4.29 15.28
N VAL A 400 13.52 -3.99 15.29
CA VAL A 400 14.35 -3.97 14.07
C VAL A 400 14.33 -5.30 13.32
N GLU A 401 14.42 -6.42 14.02
CA GLU A 401 14.44 -7.73 13.36
C GLU A 401 13.10 -8.06 12.68
N THR A 402 11.97 -7.65 13.26
CA THR A 402 10.66 -7.96 12.71
C THR A 402 10.31 -7.00 11.56
N LEU A 403 10.64 -5.72 11.70
CA LEU A 403 10.49 -4.73 10.61
C LEU A 403 11.40 -5.03 9.42
N ALA A 404 12.62 -5.54 9.65
CA ALA A 404 13.51 -5.97 8.57
C ALA A 404 12.93 -7.15 7.77
N LEU A 405 12.22 -8.07 8.44
CA LEU A 405 11.50 -9.16 7.77
C LEU A 405 10.27 -8.65 7.02
N HIS A 406 9.48 -7.77 7.64
CA HIS A 406 8.22 -7.24 7.11
C HIS A 406 8.44 -6.38 5.85
N GLU A 407 9.25 -5.34 5.95
CA GLU A 407 9.50 -4.38 4.88
C GLU A 407 10.52 -4.91 3.86
N GLY A 408 11.49 -5.69 4.34
CA GLY A 408 12.59 -6.19 3.53
C GLY A 408 12.35 -7.63 3.07
N ILE A 409 13.27 -8.50 3.48
CA ILE A 409 13.28 -9.90 3.08
C ILE A 409 12.97 -10.80 4.29
N PRO A 410 12.12 -11.82 4.16
CA PRO A 410 11.41 -12.22 2.94
C PRO A 410 10.04 -11.54 2.73
N GLY A 411 9.75 -10.41 3.39
CA GLY A 411 8.47 -9.70 3.30
C GLY A 411 8.26 -8.94 1.98
N HIS A 412 7.93 -7.65 2.07
CA HIS A 412 7.51 -6.84 0.91
C HIS A 412 8.54 -6.85 -0.23
N HIS A 413 9.83 -6.64 0.06
CA HIS A 413 10.86 -6.64 -0.99
C HIS A 413 10.86 -7.94 -1.78
N LEU A 414 10.91 -9.08 -1.10
CA LEU A 414 10.95 -10.37 -1.78
C LEU A 414 9.66 -10.59 -2.60
N GLN A 415 8.49 -10.27 -2.03
CA GLN A 415 7.20 -10.44 -2.70
C GLN A 415 7.09 -9.60 -3.98
N VAL A 416 7.54 -8.35 -3.95
CA VAL A 416 7.52 -7.45 -5.11
C VAL A 416 8.57 -7.87 -6.13
N ALA A 417 9.80 -8.13 -5.70
CA ALA A 417 10.88 -8.59 -6.59
C ALA A 417 10.54 -9.92 -7.28
N ARG A 418 9.81 -10.83 -6.60
CA ARG A 418 9.27 -12.05 -7.22
C ARG A 418 8.25 -11.74 -8.31
N ALA A 419 7.35 -10.78 -8.10
CA ALA A 419 6.39 -10.38 -9.12
C ALA A 419 7.06 -9.74 -10.34
N HIS A 420 8.09 -8.91 -10.12
CA HIS A 420 8.88 -8.32 -11.21
C HIS A 420 9.60 -9.35 -12.07
N ALA A 421 10.10 -10.43 -11.44
CA ALA A 421 10.85 -11.49 -12.10
C ALA A 421 9.99 -12.53 -12.87
N ILE A 422 8.65 -12.41 -12.88
CA ILE A 422 7.79 -13.34 -13.64
C ILE A 422 7.72 -12.91 -15.11
N ASP A 423 8.25 -13.77 -15.97
CA ASP A 423 8.22 -13.60 -17.43
C ASP A 423 6.79 -13.61 -17.98
N GLY A 424 6.53 -12.76 -18.97
CA GLY A 424 5.24 -12.70 -19.68
C GLY A 424 4.05 -12.23 -18.84
N LEU A 425 4.28 -11.77 -17.59
CA LEU A 425 3.21 -11.26 -16.73
C LEU A 425 2.67 -9.92 -17.29
N PRO A 426 1.35 -9.75 -17.48
CA PRO A 426 0.77 -8.46 -17.84
C PRO A 426 1.11 -7.38 -16.81
N ALA A 427 1.30 -6.13 -17.24
CA ALA A 427 1.75 -5.05 -16.37
C ALA A 427 0.82 -4.81 -15.18
N PHE A 428 -0.51 -4.89 -15.37
CA PHE A 428 -1.48 -4.74 -14.28
C PHE A 428 -1.29 -5.80 -13.17
N ARG A 429 -0.82 -7.01 -13.50
CA ARG A 429 -0.49 -8.06 -12.53
C ARG A 429 0.86 -7.86 -11.89
N ARG A 430 1.86 -7.43 -12.66
CA ARG A 430 3.21 -7.14 -12.14
C ARG A 430 3.16 -6.08 -11.03
N HIS A 431 2.25 -5.10 -11.16
CA HIS A 431 2.02 -4.04 -10.18
C HIS A 431 0.71 -4.21 -9.40
N ALA A 432 0.17 -5.43 -9.31
CA ALA A 432 -1.05 -5.70 -8.56
C ALA A 432 -0.80 -5.62 -7.05
N TRP A 433 -1.80 -5.13 -6.31
CA TRP A 433 -1.78 -5.09 -4.86
C TRP A 433 -3.14 -5.51 -4.29
N TYR A 434 -3.13 -6.56 -3.49
CA TYR A 434 -4.27 -7.01 -2.69
C TYR A 434 -3.86 -6.95 -1.23
N PRO A 435 -4.46 -6.05 -0.40
CA PRO A 435 -3.96 -5.80 0.95
C PRO A 435 -3.75 -7.08 1.77
N ALA A 436 -4.71 -7.99 1.79
CA ALA A 436 -4.57 -9.20 2.60
C ALA A 436 -3.55 -10.20 2.07
N PHE A 437 -3.21 -10.17 0.78
CA PHE A 437 -2.08 -10.95 0.28
C PHE A 437 -0.76 -10.30 0.68
N GLY A 438 -0.58 -9.02 0.36
CA GLY A 438 0.70 -8.33 0.58
C GLY A 438 1.04 -8.17 2.06
N GLU A 439 0.11 -7.62 2.85
CA GLU A 439 0.27 -7.43 4.29
C GLU A 439 0.25 -8.77 5.05
N GLY A 440 -0.56 -9.71 4.56
CA GLY A 440 -0.59 -11.06 5.09
C GLY A 440 0.71 -11.81 4.88
N TRP A 441 1.32 -11.66 3.70
CA TRP A 441 2.62 -12.23 3.37
C TRP A 441 3.72 -11.63 4.23
N ALA A 442 3.78 -10.30 4.37
CA ALA A 442 4.79 -9.64 5.17
C ALA A 442 4.69 -10.05 6.66
N LEU A 443 3.47 -10.10 7.22
CA LEU A 443 3.26 -10.58 8.59
C LEU A 443 3.53 -12.09 8.74
N TYR A 444 3.26 -12.89 7.70
CA TYR A 444 3.68 -14.29 7.67
C TYR A 444 5.22 -14.43 7.63
N ALA A 445 5.92 -13.60 6.87
CA ALA A 445 7.37 -13.59 6.76
C ALA A 445 8.05 -13.29 8.10
N GLU A 446 7.47 -12.43 8.94
CA GLU A 446 7.93 -12.20 10.31
C GLU A 446 8.00 -13.50 11.14
N SER A 447 7.06 -14.43 10.94
CA SER A 447 7.06 -15.73 11.64
C SER A 447 8.21 -16.66 11.23
N LEU A 448 8.87 -16.39 10.10
CA LEU A 448 10.02 -17.17 9.63
C LEU A 448 11.33 -16.78 10.32
N GLY A 449 11.34 -15.67 11.08
CA GLY A 449 12.54 -15.12 11.72
C GLY A 449 13.44 -16.15 12.41
N PRO A 450 12.93 -17.02 13.30
CA PRO A 450 13.72 -18.07 13.95
C PRO A 450 14.45 -19.01 12.97
N MET A 451 13.82 -19.36 11.84
CA MET A 451 14.41 -20.23 10.81
C MET A 451 15.45 -19.49 9.95
N LEU A 452 15.41 -18.16 9.97
CA LEU A 452 16.32 -17.27 9.24
C LEU A 452 17.43 -16.71 10.15
N GLY A 453 17.61 -17.28 11.35
CA GLY A 453 18.67 -16.89 12.29
C GLY A 453 18.41 -15.59 13.07
N LEU A 454 17.15 -15.12 13.07
CA LEU A 454 16.66 -13.99 13.86
C LEU A 454 15.90 -14.49 15.11
N MET A 455 15.44 -13.54 15.93
CA MET A 455 14.63 -13.78 17.14
C MET A 455 15.31 -14.69 18.18
N ARG A 456 16.66 -14.65 18.22
CA ARG A 456 17.47 -15.49 19.11
C ARG A 456 17.44 -14.99 20.55
N ASP A 457 17.42 -13.67 20.73
CA ASP A 457 17.29 -13.07 22.04
C ASP A 457 15.79 -12.86 22.40
N PRO A 458 15.43 -12.89 23.69
CA PRO A 458 14.03 -12.72 24.08
C PRO A 458 13.43 -11.34 23.76
N PHE A 459 14.24 -10.29 23.60
CA PHE A 459 13.71 -8.95 23.27
C PHE A 459 13.29 -8.85 21.80
N SER A 460 14.11 -9.34 20.86
CA SER A 460 13.71 -9.43 19.44
C SER A 460 12.46 -10.32 19.27
N GLN A 461 12.40 -11.48 19.93
CA GLN A 461 11.20 -12.32 19.91
C GLN A 461 9.97 -11.60 20.51
N PHE A 462 10.16 -10.81 21.58
CA PHE A 462 9.09 -9.98 22.13
C PHE A 462 8.62 -8.94 21.10
N GLY A 463 9.54 -8.30 20.37
CA GLY A 463 9.19 -7.35 19.33
C GLY A 463 8.35 -7.94 18.20
N ARG A 464 8.74 -9.11 17.69
CA ARG A 464 7.91 -9.86 16.72
C ARG A 464 6.49 -10.12 17.24
N LEU A 465 6.39 -10.57 18.50
CA LEU A 465 5.09 -10.84 19.12
C LEU A 465 4.30 -9.55 19.36
N ALA A 466 4.95 -8.45 19.73
CA ALA A 466 4.34 -7.14 19.93
C ALA A 466 3.72 -6.60 18.64
N ASP A 467 4.46 -6.71 17.52
CA ASP A 467 3.94 -6.31 16.22
C ASP A 467 2.77 -7.19 15.77
N GLU A 468 2.89 -8.52 15.92
CA GLU A 468 1.79 -9.46 15.62
C GLU A 468 0.55 -9.19 16.51
N GLN A 469 0.77 -8.87 17.79
CA GLN A 469 -0.27 -8.52 18.76
C GLN A 469 -1.05 -7.27 18.34
N LEU A 470 -0.37 -6.24 17.82
CA LEU A 470 -1.04 -5.06 17.26
C LEU A 470 -1.90 -5.44 16.04
N ARG A 471 -1.40 -6.29 15.13
CA ARG A 471 -2.19 -6.72 13.95
C ARG A 471 -3.38 -7.60 14.34
N ALA A 472 -3.29 -8.39 15.40
CA ALA A 472 -4.44 -9.11 15.97
C ALA A 472 -5.44 -8.16 16.65
N ALA A 473 -4.95 -7.18 17.40
CA ALA A 473 -5.77 -6.15 18.04
C ALA A 473 -6.56 -5.30 17.03
N ARG A 474 -5.97 -5.00 15.87
CA ARG A 474 -6.64 -4.31 14.75
C ARG A 474 -7.91 -5.04 14.30
N LEU A 475 -7.96 -6.38 14.34
CA LEU A 475 -9.18 -7.14 14.02
C LEU A 475 -10.34 -6.77 14.95
N VAL A 476 -10.05 -6.65 16.25
CA VAL A 476 -11.03 -6.36 17.30
C VAL A 476 -11.48 -4.91 17.23
N VAL A 477 -10.54 -3.98 17.08
CA VAL A 477 -10.84 -2.55 17.13
C VAL A 477 -11.56 -2.06 15.89
N ASP A 478 -11.11 -2.45 14.69
CA ASP A 478 -11.75 -2.05 13.43
C ASP A 478 -13.21 -2.54 13.38
N THR A 479 -13.44 -3.83 13.67
CA THR A 479 -14.80 -4.39 13.75
C THR A 479 -15.59 -3.83 14.93
N GLY A 480 -14.94 -3.54 16.06
CA GLY A 480 -15.53 -2.89 17.22
C GLY A 480 -16.14 -1.54 16.85
N ILE A 481 -15.38 -0.69 16.16
CA ILE A 481 -15.81 0.63 15.73
C ILE A 481 -16.89 0.53 14.64
N HIS A 482 -16.65 -0.27 13.61
CA HIS A 482 -17.44 -0.20 12.38
C HIS A 482 -18.64 -1.16 12.33
N ALA A 483 -18.64 -2.25 13.09
CA ALA A 483 -19.77 -3.17 13.21
C ALA A 483 -20.45 -3.13 14.59
N LEU A 484 -19.69 -2.95 15.68
CA LEU A 484 -20.24 -3.01 17.05
C LEU A 484 -20.49 -1.64 17.69
N GLY A 485 -20.17 -0.54 17.00
CA GLY A 485 -20.46 0.81 17.45
C GLY A 485 -19.61 1.29 18.62
N TRP A 486 -18.40 0.75 18.82
CA TRP A 486 -17.49 1.21 19.86
C TRP A 486 -17.17 2.70 19.69
N PRO A 487 -17.23 3.51 20.77
CA PRO A 487 -16.71 4.87 20.75
C PRO A 487 -15.18 4.85 20.66
N ARG A 488 -14.59 5.95 20.17
CA ARG A 488 -13.13 6.10 20.00
C ARG A 488 -12.37 5.76 21.28
N GLN A 489 -12.82 6.26 22.44
CA GLN A 489 -12.10 6.05 23.69
C GLN A 489 -12.06 4.58 24.09
N GLN A 490 -13.15 3.83 23.90
CA GLN A 490 -13.17 2.40 24.16
C GLN A 490 -12.17 1.64 23.28
N ALA A 491 -12.05 2.02 22.00
CA ALA A 491 -11.05 1.46 21.09
C ALA A 491 -9.60 1.76 21.54
N VAL A 492 -9.33 3.00 21.97
CA VAL A 492 -8.01 3.42 22.49
C VAL A 492 -7.66 2.65 23.76
N ASP A 493 -8.58 2.60 24.73
CA ASP A 493 -8.39 1.91 26.00
C ASP A 493 -8.16 0.41 25.77
N TRP A 494 -8.88 -0.18 24.83
CA TRP A 494 -8.68 -1.56 24.43
C TRP A 494 -7.24 -1.77 23.92
N LEU A 495 -6.76 -0.94 22.98
CA LEU A 495 -5.39 -1.07 22.46
C LEU A 495 -4.35 -0.90 23.56
N ASN A 496 -4.53 0.08 24.45
CA ASN A 496 -3.62 0.33 25.57
C ASN A 496 -3.51 -0.87 26.52
N ALA A 497 -4.61 -1.59 26.75
CA ALA A 497 -4.60 -2.78 27.60
C ALA A 497 -3.94 -4.01 26.94
N ASN A 498 -3.96 -4.07 25.61
CA ASN A 498 -3.66 -5.31 24.88
C ASN A 498 -2.39 -5.24 24.02
N THR A 499 -1.81 -4.06 23.80
CA THR A 499 -0.62 -3.88 22.95
C THR A 499 0.59 -3.39 23.73
N ALA A 500 1.78 -3.55 23.14
CA ALA A 500 3.02 -2.99 23.67
C ALA A 500 3.33 -1.60 23.10
N ASN A 501 2.42 -0.99 22.34
CA ASN A 501 2.57 0.35 21.76
C ASN A 501 2.33 1.49 22.78
N PRO A 502 3.08 2.60 22.72
CA PRO A 502 2.78 3.81 23.49
C PRO A 502 1.34 4.29 23.29
N PRO A 503 0.70 4.91 24.31
CA PRO A 503 -0.67 5.41 24.18
C PRO A 503 -0.88 6.39 23.01
N SER A 504 0.08 7.26 22.74
CA SER A 504 0.05 8.18 21.59
C SER A 504 -0.09 7.44 20.26
N ASP A 505 0.61 6.32 20.12
CA ASP A 505 0.64 5.55 18.88
C ASP A 505 -0.68 4.80 18.72
N ASN A 506 -1.26 4.32 19.82
CA ASN A 506 -2.58 3.69 19.83
C ASN A 506 -3.69 4.68 19.46
N GLU A 507 -3.60 5.95 19.86
CA GLU A 507 -4.53 6.99 19.42
C GLU A 507 -4.46 7.20 17.90
N VAL A 508 -3.25 7.29 17.33
CA VAL A 508 -3.04 7.40 15.89
C VAL A 508 -3.56 6.18 15.15
N GLU A 509 -3.33 4.97 15.67
CA GLU A 509 -3.84 3.73 15.08
C GLU A 509 -5.37 3.65 15.09
N VAL A 510 -6.02 4.08 16.16
CA VAL A 510 -7.49 4.15 16.22
C VAL A 510 -8.03 5.15 15.20
N ASP A 511 -7.42 6.33 15.11
CA ASP A 511 -7.85 7.34 14.15
C ASP A 511 -7.63 6.87 12.70
N ARG A 512 -6.55 6.12 12.43
CA ARG A 512 -6.31 5.47 11.14
C ARG A 512 -7.39 4.44 10.82
N MET A 513 -7.78 3.58 11.76
CA MET A 513 -8.87 2.61 11.57
C MET A 513 -10.21 3.32 11.30
N ILE A 514 -10.51 4.39 12.04
CA ILE A 514 -11.71 5.21 11.78
C ILE A 514 -11.69 5.80 10.35
N ALA A 515 -10.53 6.27 9.88
CA ALA A 515 -10.37 6.88 8.58
C ALA A 515 -10.35 5.86 7.41
N GLN A 516 -9.93 4.61 7.66
CA GLN A 516 -9.75 3.56 6.65
C GLN A 516 -10.43 2.24 7.06
N PRO A 517 -11.79 2.19 7.08
CA PRO A 517 -12.51 1.04 7.61
C PRO A 517 -12.18 -0.26 6.86
N GLY A 518 -11.87 -1.31 7.60
CA GLY A 518 -11.61 -2.66 7.07
C GLY A 518 -10.18 -2.89 6.58
N GLN A 519 -9.39 -1.85 6.28
CA GLN A 519 -8.02 -2.00 5.79
C GLN A 519 -7.15 -2.74 6.80
N ALA A 520 -7.27 -2.39 8.08
CA ALA A 520 -6.45 -2.95 9.15
C ALA A 520 -6.67 -4.45 9.37
N LEU A 521 -7.78 -5.00 8.85
CA LEU A 521 -8.10 -6.42 8.91
C LEU A 521 -7.22 -7.28 8.01
N ALA A 522 -6.70 -6.68 6.93
CA ALA A 522 -5.95 -7.36 5.88
C ALA A 522 -4.73 -8.14 6.42
N TYR A 523 -3.96 -7.51 7.30
CA TYR A 523 -2.71 -8.03 7.87
C TYR A 523 -2.91 -9.41 8.50
N LYS A 524 -3.69 -9.48 9.59
CA LYS A 524 -3.81 -10.70 10.39
C LYS A 524 -4.67 -11.75 9.68
N ILE A 525 -5.71 -11.35 8.94
CA ILE A 525 -6.49 -12.31 8.14
C ILE A 525 -5.62 -12.97 7.06
N GLY A 526 -4.81 -12.18 6.37
CA GLY A 526 -3.84 -12.66 5.39
C GLY A 526 -2.82 -13.62 5.98
N GLN A 527 -2.16 -13.23 7.07
CA GLN A 527 -1.17 -14.08 7.74
C GLN A 527 -1.78 -15.41 8.21
N LEU A 528 -2.95 -15.38 8.84
CA LEU A 528 -3.63 -16.58 9.30
C LEU A 528 -4.00 -17.50 8.13
N ARG A 529 -4.44 -16.94 7.00
CA ARG A 529 -4.76 -17.73 5.81
C ARG A 529 -3.52 -18.40 5.24
N ILE A 530 -2.42 -17.67 5.06
CA ILE A 530 -1.16 -18.24 4.53
C ILE A 530 -0.61 -19.31 5.48
N ALA A 531 -0.63 -19.07 6.79
CA ALA A 531 -0.23 -20.06 7.79
C ALA A 531 -1.11 -21.32 7.75
N ALA A 532 -2.43 -21.17 7.59
CA ALA A 532 -3.34 -22.30 7.45
C ALA A 532 -3.10 -23.09 6.16
N LEU A 533 -2.80 -22.42 5.04
CA LEU A 533 -2.43 -23.07 3.79
C LEU A 533 -1.12 -23.86 3.92
N ARG A 534 -0.11 -23.31 4.61
CA ARG A 534 1.13 -24.03 4.92
C ARG A 534 0.86 -25.28 5.76
N ALA A 535 0.07 -25.16 6.82
CA ALA A 535 -0.26 -26.28 7.69
C ALA A 535 -1.03 -27.37 6.93
N ARG A 536 -1.97 -26.98 6.05
CA ARG A 536 -2.69 -27.91 5.16
C ARG A 536 -1.74 -28.65 4.22
N ALA A 537 -0.83 -27.93 3.57
CA ALA A 537 0.18 -28.53 2.70
C ALA A 537 1.09 -29.51 3.44
N GLN A 538 1.57 -29.13 4.63
CA GLN A 538 2.42 -29.98 5.46
C GLN A 538 1.69 -31.26 5.88
N ALA A 539 0.42 -31.16 6.27
CA ALA A 539 -0.40 -32.31 6.63
C ALA A 539 -0.67 -33.23 5.43
N ALA A 540 -0.95 -32.67 4.26
CA ALA A 540 -1.30 -33.44 3.06
C ALA A 540 -0.08 -34.13 2.42
N LEU A 541 1.09 -33.48 2.43
CA LEU A 541 2.30 -33.98 1.78
C LEU A 541 3.21 -34.77 2.73
N GLY A 542 3.06 -34.59 4.04
CA GLY A 542 3.83 -35.31 5.06
C GLY A 542 5.34 -35.16 4.86
N PRO A 543 6.13 -36.25 4.82
CA PRO A 543 7.57 -36.20 4.57
C PRO A 543 7.99 -35.57 3.23
N ARG A 544 7.07 -35.46 2.26
CA ARG A 544 7.35 -34.83 0.95
C ARG A 544 7.16 -33.31 0.96
N PHE A 545 6.68 -32.74 2.06
CA PHE A 545 6.52 -31.29 2.16
C PHE A 545 7.89 -30.59 2.15
N ASP A 546 8.15 -29.81 1.10
CA ASP A 546 9.27 -28.85 1.06
C ASP A 546 8.71 -27.43 1.28
N VAL A 547 9.16 -26.76 2.34
CA VAL A 547 8.77 -25.39 2.66
C VAL A 547 9.18 -24.40 1.58
N ARG A 548 10.30 -24.66 0.88
CA ARG A 548 10.80 -23.83 -0.22
C ARG A 548 9.85 -23.88 -1.40
N ALA A 549 9.42 -25.09 -1.77
CA ALA A 549 8.43 -25.29 -2.83
C ALA A 549 7.08 -24.66 -2.48
N PHE A 550 6.67 -24.72 -1.20
CA PHE A 550 5.46 -24.04 -0.75
C PHE A 550 5.55 -22.52 -0.90
N HIS A 551 6.64 -21.89 -0.43
CA HIS A 551 6.79 -20.44 -0.56
C HIS A 551 6.90 -20.00 -2.03
N ASP A 552 7.59 -20.78 -2.86
CA ASP A 552 7.64 -20.52 -4.30
C ASP A 552 6.23 -20.58 -4.90
N ALA A 553 5.41 -21.59 -4.56
CA ALA A 553 4.04 -21.71 -5.04
C ALA A 553 3.11 -20.57 -4.59
N VAL A 554 3.35 -20.00 -3.40
CA VAL A 554 2.61 -18.81 -2.91
C VAL A 554 2.96 -17.58 -3.76
N LEU A 555 4.22 -17.41 -4.16
CA LEU A 555 4.73 -16.19 -4.80
C LEU A 555 4.83 -16.24 -6.33
N GLU A 556 4.78 -17.42 -6.95
CA GLU A 556 5.01 -17.64 -8.40
C GLU A 556 4.02 -16.91 -9.33
N ASN A 557 2.96 -16.30 -8.79
CA ASN A 557 1.89 -15.65 -9.55
C ASN A 557 1.77 -14.14 -9.30
N GLY A 558 2.71 -13.58 -8.54
CA GLY A 558 2.55 -12.24 -7.97
C GLY A 558 1.42 -12.20 -6.94
N ALA A 559 0.99 -11.00 -6.58
CA ALA A 559 -0.11 -10.82 -5.65
C ALA A 559 -1.44 -11.31 -6.26
N VAL A 560 -2.21 -12.06 -5.47
CA VAL A 560 -3.56 -12.53 -5.84
C VAL A 560 -4.51 -12.42 -4.64
N PRO A 561 -5.83 -12.32 -4.85
CA PRO A 561 -6.82 -12.47 -3.78
C PRO A 561 -6.62 -13.79 -3.00
N LEU A 562 -6.91 -13.79 -1.69
CA LEU A 562 -6.70 -14.96 -0.83
C LEU A 562 -7.54 -16.17 -1.23
N ASP A 563 -8.75 -15.97 -1.75
CA ASP A 563 -9.60 -17.05 -2.26
C ASP A 563 -9.02 -17.67 -3.55
N VAL A 564 -8.35 -16.87 -4.38
CA VAL A 564 -7.57 -17.35 -5.53
C VAL A 564 -6.33 -18.09 -5.04
N LEU A 565 -5.58 -17.53 -4.08
CA LEU A 565 -4.39 -18.17 -3.50
C LEU A 565 -4.72 -19.57 -2.95
N GLU A 566 -5.81 -19.70 -2.19
CA GLU A 566 -6.24 -20.98 -1.63
C GLU A 566 -6.46 -22.04 -2.72
N LYS A 567 -7.25 -21.72 -3.76
CA LYS A 567 -7.48 -22.62 -4.89
C LYS A 567 -6.18 -23.01 -5.60
N ARG A 568 -5.21 -22.09 -5.66
CA ARG A 568 -3.90 -22.37 -6.26
C ARG A 568 -3.06 -23.32 -5.41
N ILE A 569 -2.99 -23.09 -4.10
CA ILE A 569 -2.26 -23.97 -3.19
C ILE A 569 -2.90 -25.36 -3.15
N ASP A 570 -4.24 -25.46 -3.15
CA ASP A 570 -4.92 -26.76 -3.21
C ASP A 570 -4.57 -27.54 -4.49
N ARG A 571 -4.52 -26.85 -5.65
CA ARG A 571 -4.06 -27.47 -6.91
C ARG A 571 -2.59 -27.87 -6.85
N TRP A 572 -1.74 -27.04 -6.26
CA TRP A 572 -0.32 -27.37 -6.08
C TRP A 572 -0.15 -28.61 -5.20
N ILE A 573 -0.84 -28.70 -4.05
CA ILE A 573 -0.84 -29.89 -3.19
C ILE A 573 -1.27 -31.14 -3.98
N ALA A 574 -2.34 -31.04 -4.76
CA ALA A 574 -2.82 -32.15 -5.59
C ALA A 574 -1.78 -32.59 -6.62
N ALA A 575 -1.10 -31.64 -7.28
CA ALA A 575 -0.03 -31.94 -8.25
C ALA A 575 1.20 -32.61 -7.59
N GLN A 576 1.57 -32.19 -6.37
CA GLN A 576 2.62 -32.85 -5.60
C GLN A 576 2.24 -34.28 -5.19
N ASN A 577 0.96 -34.63 -5.17
CA ASN A 577 0.48 -35.96 -4.77
C ASN A 577 0.49 -37.03 -5.88
N VAL A 578 0.73 -36.65 -7.14
CA VAL A 578 0.85 -37.62 -8.23
C VAL A 578 2.22 -38.30 -8.15
N PRO A 579 2.30 -39.64 -8.03
CA PRO A 579 3.58 -40.35 -8.06
C PRO A 579 4.28 -40.12 -9.40
N GLU A 580 5.62 -40.10 -9.39
CA GLU A 580 6.50 -39.99 -10.57
C GLU A 580 6.48 -41.26 -11.45
N LEU A 581 5.33 -41.93 -11.56
CA LEU A 581 5.07 -43.16 -12.29
C LEU A 581 3.94 -42.91 -13.29
N ASP A 582 4.23 -42.17 -14.38
CA ASP A 582 3.51 -42.23 -15.67
C ASP A 582 4.11 -41.25 -16.72
N LEU A 583 5.45 -41.06 -16.73
CA LEU A 583 6.15 -40.34 -17.81
C LEU A 583 7.16 -41.21 -18.58
N VAL A 584 7.02 -42.53 -18.49
CA VAL A 584 7.66 -43.48 -19.40
C VAL A 584 6.59 -44.42 -19.94
N ASN A 585 5.95 -44.03 -21.04
CA ASN A 585 5.55 -44.88 -22.16
C ASN A 585 5.15 -44.03 -23.36
#